data_AF-A0A2M8A4U7-F1
#
_entry.id   AF-A0A2M8A4U7-F1
#
_cell.length_a   1.000
_cell.length_b   1.000
_cell.length_c   1.000
_cell.angle_alpha   90.00
_cell.angle_beta   90.00
_cell.angle_gamma   90.00
#
_symmetry.space_group_name_H-M   'P 1'
#
loop_
_entity.id
_entity.type
_entity.pdbx_description
1 polymer ?
#
loop_
_entity_poly.entity_id
_entity_poly.type
_entity_poly.pdbx_seq_one_letter_code
_entity_poly.pdbx_strand_id
1 'polypeptide(L)'
;MKLLFDQNISFRITKKLQVHFSDCAHVSDCNLDNRNDLDIWAYARHNGHSIVTFDSDFYDLSMINGHPPKIIWIRAGNLTTDEIAHLMIKNLDAI
;
A
#
# COMPACT_ATOMS: atom_id res chain seq x y z
N MET A 1 8.75 5.65 -6.18
CA MET A 1 7.83 4.50 -6.30
C MET A 1 6.40 4.97 -6.10
N LYS A 2 5.42 4.30 -6.73
CA LYS A 2 3.99 4.56 -6.51
C LYS A 2 3.44 3.65 -5.42
N LEU A 3 2.64 4.20 -4.51
CA LEU A 3 2.06 3.46 -3.38
C LEU A 3 0.54 3.38 -3.50
N LEU A 4 -0.01 2.18 -3.28
CA LEU A 4 -1.43 1.95 -3.09
C LEU A 4 -1.65 1.47 -1.66
N PHE A 5 -2.38 2.25 -0.86
CA PHE A 5 -2.69 1.93 0.52
C PHE A 5 -3.99 1.13 0.60
N ASP A 6 -3.91 0.00 1.29
CA ASP A 6 -5.00 -0.89 1.61
C ASP A 6 -6.10 -0.22 2.48
N GLN A 7 -7.30 -0.79 2.48
CA GLN A 7 -8.51 -0.27 3.14
C GLN A 7 -8.35 -0.13 4.66
N ASN A 8 -7.52 -0.96 5.28
CA ASN A 8 -7.20 -0.89 6.71
C ASN A 8 -6.30 0.32 7.09
N ILE A 9 -5.69 1.00 6.12
CA ILE A 9 -4.88 2.19 6.33
C ILE A 9 -5.70 3.43 6.03
N SER A 10 -5.67 4.43 6.93
CA SER A 10 -6.39 5.67 6.68
C SER A 10 -5.98 6.36 5.38
N PHE A 11 -6.94 6.71 4.52
CA PHE A 11 -6.75 7.52 3.32
C PHE A 11 -5.97 8.84 3.57
N ARG A 12 -5.98 9.36 4.80
CA ARG A 12 -5.22 10.57 5.18
C ARG A 12 -3.71 10.41 5.00
N ILE A 13 -3.21 9.17 4.93
CA ILE A 13 -1.78 8.90 4.77
C ILE A 13 -1.24 9.40 3.43
N THR A 14 -2.05 9.38 2.37
CA THR A 14 -1.64 9.77 1.01
C THR A 14 -1.10 11.21 1.00
N LYS A 15 -1.83 12.13 1.65
CA LYS A 15 -1.44 13.54 1.79
C LYS A 15 -0.14 13.73 2.58
N LYS A 16 0.18 12.84 3.50
CA LYS A 16 1.42 12.91 4.31
C LYS A 16 2.63 12.40 3.53
N LEU A 17 2.43 11.46 2.61
CA LEU A 17 3.50 10.77 1.89
C LEU A 17 3.71 11.25 0.45
N GLN A 18 2.76 11.98 -0.14
CA GLN A 18 2.85 12.51 -1.51
C GLN A 18 4.10 13.37 -1.80
N VAL A 19 4.74 13.94 -0.77
CA VAL A 19 5.98 14.73 -0.93
C VAL A 19 7.22 13.82 -1.10
N HIS A 20 7.13 12.56 -0.65
CA HIS A 20 8.25 11.63 -0.60
C HIS A 20 8.18 10.54 -1.68
N PHE A 21 7.00 10.32 -2.27
CA PHE A 21 6.78 9.28 -3.28
C PHE A 21 6.18 9.90 -4.55
N SER A 22 6.39 9.22 -5.69
CA SER A 22 5.95 9.73 -6.99
C SER A 22 4.44 9.70 -7.16
N ASP A 23 3.76 8.80 -6.44
CA ASP A 23 2.30 8.70 -6.41
C ASP A 23 1.88 7.97 -5.12
N CYS A 24 0.78 8.41 -4.52
CA CYS A 24 0.21 7.85 -3.31
C CYS A 24 -1.31 7.83 -3.46
N ALA A 25 -1.88 6.65 -3.66
CA ALA A 25 -3.32 6.45 -3.76
C ALA A 25 -3.79 5.55 -2.63
N HIS A 26 -5.02 5.76 -2.14
CA HIS A 26 -5.71 4.80 -1.30
C HIS A 26 -6.72 4.02 -2.14
N VAL A 27 -7.04 2.77 -1.79
CA VAL A 27 -8.02 1.95 -2.54
C VAL A 27 -9.36 2.67 -2.78
N SER A 28 -9.81 3.51 -1.84
CA SER A 28 -11.01 4.34 -2.04
C SER A 28 -10.88 5.38 -3.15
N ASP A 29 -9.69 5.96 -3.35
CA ASP A 29 -9.45 6.94 -4.42
C ASP A 29 -9.52 6.29 -5.81
N CYS A 30 -9.34 4.96 -5.86
CA CYS A 30 -9.37 4.14 -7.06
C CYS A 30 -10.72 3.44 -7.31
N ASN A 31 -11.76 3.72 -6.50
CA ASN A 31 -13.04 3.00 -6.49
C ASN A 31 -12.88 1.48 -6.24
N LEU A 32 -11.95 1.10 -5.37
CA LEU A 32 -11.65 -0.29 -4.98
C LEU A 32 -12.10 -0.63 -3.55
N ASP A 33 -12.80 0.27 -2.87
CA ASP A 33 -13.27 0.15 -1.49
C ASP A 33 -14.21 -1.04 -1.21
N ASN A 34 -14.81 -1.62 -2.26
CA ASN A 34 -15.67 -2.81 -2.19
C ASN A 34 -15.18 -3.93 -3.12
N ARG A 35 -13.92 -3.88 -3.53
CA ARG A 35 -13.29 -4.89 -4.39
C ARG A 35 -12.51 -5.89 -3.52
N ASN A 36 -12.35 -7.10 -4.03
CA ASN A 36 -11.56 -8.11 -3.33
C ASN A 36 -10.05 -7.85 -3.50
N ASP A 37 -9.23 -8.53 -2.71
CA ASP A 37 -7.78 -8.36 -2.74
C ASP A 37 -7.16 -8.70 -4.10
N LEU A 38 -7.76 -9.65 -4.85
CA LEU A 38 -7.28 -9.99 -6.19
C LEU A 38 -7.49 -8.85 -7.20
N ASP A 39 -8.62 -8.16 -7.12
CA ASP A 39 -8.93 -6.99 -7.94
C ASP A 39 -8.00 -5.83 -7.59
N ILE A 40 -7.76 -5.58 -6.30
CA ILE A 40 -6.81 -4.57 -5.81
C ILE A 40 -5.39 -4.90 -6.27
N TRP A 41 -5.00 -6.18 -6.18
CA TRP A 41 -3.71 -6.69 -6.64
C TRP A 41 -3.52 -6.51 -8.14
N ALA A 42 -4.54 -6.85 -8.94
CA ALA A 42 -4.53 -6.67 -10.39
C ALA A 42 -4.45 -5.18 -10.77
N TYR A 43 -5.18 -4.32 -10.06
CA TYR A 43 -5.11 -2.88 -10.25
C TYR A 43 -3.70 -2.35 -9.98
N ALA A 44 -3.10 -2.74 -8.84
CA ALA A 44 -1.76 -2.30 -8.48
C ALA A 44 -0.72 -2.77 -9.51
N ARG A 45 -0.84 -4.03 -9.96
CA ARG A 45 -0.01 -4.59 -11.04
C ARG A 45 -0.12 -3.76 -12.32
N HIS A 46 -1.34 -3.48 -12.77
CA HIS A 46 -1.58 -2.78 -14.02
C HIS A 46 -1.10 -1.32 -13.99
N ASN A 47 -1.21 -0.64 -12.85
CA ASN A 47 -0.88 0.78 -12.70
C ASN A 47 0.54 1.04 -12.18
N GLY A 48 1.29 -0.03 -11.87
CA GLY A 48 2.66 0.04 -11.38
C GLY A 48 2.76 0.52 -9.92
N HIS A 49 1.74 0.22 -9.10
CA HIS A 49 1.73 0.51 -7.67
C HIS A 49 2.31 -0.65 -6.86
N SER A 50 2.97 -0.29 -5.77
CA SER A 50 3.28 -1.21 -4.68
C SER A 50 2.18 -1.13 -3.62
N ILE A 51 1.75 -2.26 -3.10
CA ILE A 51 0.67 -2.33 -2.12
C ILE A 51 1.26 -2.19 -0.72
N VAL A 52 0.72 -1.27 0.07
CA VAL A 52 1.05 -1.09 1.48
C VAL A 52 -0.12 -1.62 2.29
N THR A 53 0.13 -2.59 3.16
CA THR A 53 -0.93 -3.30 3.90
C THR A 53 -0.44 -3.76 5.28
N PHE A 54 -1.36 -3.96 6.21
CA PHE A 54 -1.15 -4.71 7.46
C PHE A 54 -1.48 -6.20 7.32
N ASP A 55 -2.20 -6.58 6.27
CA ASP A 55 -2.73 -7.93 6.07
C ASP A 55 -1.78 -8.80 5.25
N SER A 56 -1.73 -10.09 5.58
CA SER A 56 -0.89 -11.07 4.89
C SER A 56 -1.42 -11.46 3.51
N ASP A 57 -2.71 -11.24 3.24
CA ASP A 57 -3.38 -11.81 2.08
C ASP A 57 -2.76 -11.31 0.76
N PHE A 58 -2.34 -10.04 0.69
CA PHE A 58 -1.60 -9.52 -0.46
C PHE A 58 -0.20 -10.14 -0.62
N TYR A 59 0.46 -10.47 0.49
CA TYR A 59 1.73 -11.19 0.45
C TYR A 59 1.53 -12.61 -0.10
N ASP A 60 0.52 -13.32 0.37
CA ASP A 60 0.17 -14.66 -0.12
C ASP A 60 -0.21 -14.63 -1.61
N LEU A 61 -0.99 -13.64 -2.04
CA LEU A 61 -1.28 -13.40 -3.45
C LEU A 61 -0.01 -13.18 -4.29
N SER A 62 0.98 -12.47 -3.76
CA SER A 62 2.26 -12.27 -4.44
C SER A 62 3.11 -13.53 -4.51
N MET A 63 3.00 -14.44 -3.52
CA MET A 63 3.66 -15.74 -3.55
C MET A 63 3.05 -16.67 -4.60
N ILE A 64 1.74 -16.61 -4.79
CA ILE A 64 1.02 -17.44 -5.77
C ILE A 64 1.18 -16.88 -7.20
N ASN A 65 0.98 -15.58 -7.38
CA ASN A 65 0.91 -14.94 -8.70
C ASN A 65 2.24 -14.31 -9.16
N GLY A 66 3.25 -14.29 -8.29
CA GLY A 66 4.54 -13.65 -8.53
C GLY A 66 4.50 -12.13 -8.40
N HIS A 67 5.60 -11.48 -8.80
CA HIS A 67 5.69 -10.03 -8.90
C HIS A 67 5.63 -9.57 -10.36
N PRO A 68 5.14 -8.35 -10.66
CA PRO A 68 4.58 -7.31 -9.75
C PRO A 68 3.11 -7.54 -9.34
N PRO A 69 2.58 -6.84 -8.30
CA PRO A 69 3.14 -5.70 -7.54
C PRO A 69 4.07 -6.08 -6.38
N LYS A 70 4.90 -5.14 -5.91
CA LYS A 70 5.69 -5.27 -4.67
C LYS A 70 4.76 -5.07 -3.47
N ILE A 71 4.92 -5.89 -2.44
CA ILE A 71 4.13 -5.80 -1.21
C ILE A 71 4.99 -5.21 -0.10
N ILE A 72 4.53 -4.11 0.48
CA ILE A 72 5.09 -3.46 1.66
C ILE A 72 4.20 -3.83 2.84
N TRP A 73 4.56 -4.92 3.51
CA TRP A 73 3.80 -5.42 4.64
C TRP A 73 4.30 -4.79 5.94
N ILE A 74 3.46 -3.97 6.57
CA ILE A 74 3.78 -3.30 7.84
C ILE A 74 3.48 -4.25 8.99
N ARG A 75 4.52 -4.89 9.52
CA ARG A 75 4.41 -5.83 10.64
C ARG A 75 4.57 -5.13 11.99
N ALA A 76 3.75 -4.13 12.23
CA ALA A 76 3.63 -3.44 13.50
C ALA A 76 2.23 -3.69 14.09
N GLY A 77 2.05 -3.42 15.39
CA GLY A 77 0.71 -3.39 15.98
C GLY A 77 -0.12 -2.21 15.45
N ASN A 78 -1.16 -1.83 16.18
CA ASN A 78 -1.95 -0.66 15.84
C ASN A 78 -1.07 0.59 15.84
N LEU A 79 -0.83 1.15 14.64
CA LEU A 79 -0.14 2.41 14.45
C LEU A 79 -1.13 3.47 14.00
N THR A 80 -0.96 4.67 14.52
CA THR A 80 -1.63 5.86 13.98
C THR A 80 -1.12 6.18 12.58
N THR A 81 -1.92 6.91 11.80
CA THR A 81 -1.51 7.37 10.46
C THR A 81 -0.19 8.17 10.50
N ASP A 82 0.06 8.91 11.57
CA ASP A 82 1.31 9.67 11.75
C ASP A 82 2.51 8.78 12.01
N GLU A 83 2.35 7.72 12.81
CA GLU A 83 3.40 6.74 13.05
C GLU A 83 3.73 5.93 11.80
N ILE A 84 2.72 5.53 11.02
CA ILE A 84 2.93 4.85 9.73
C ILE A 84 3.71 5.77 8.78
N ALA A 85 3.29 7.03 8.64
CA ALA A 85 3.98 7.98 7.77
C ALA A 85 5.44 8.18 8.22
N HIS A 86 5.69 8.37 9.51
CA HIS A 86 7.06 8.46 10.04
C HIS A 86 7.87 7.20 9.79
N LEU A 87 7.29 6.02 9.98
CA LEU A 87 7.96 4.74 9.72
C LEU A 87 8.38 4.63 8.25
N MET A 88 7.50 4.98 7.32
CA MET A 88 7.82 4.93 5.89
C MET A 88 8.86 5.99 5.51
N ILE A 89 8.75 7.22 6.01
CA ILE A 89 9.71 8.30 5.73
C ILE A 89 11.10 7.93 6.27
N LYS A 90 11.17 7.37 7.48
CA LYS A 90 12.43 6.93 8.09
C LYS A 90 13.14 5.84 7.29
N ASN A 91 12.39 5.04 6.53
CA ASN A 91 12.92 3.90 5.76
C ASN A 91 12.84 4.13 4.24
N LEU A 92 12.82 5.38 3.77
CA LEU A 92 12.70 5.71 2.33
C LEU A 92 13.72 4.97 1.46
N ASP A 93 14.97 4.87 1.91
CA ASP A 93 16.05 4.23 1.14
C ASP A 93 15.85 2.71 0.98
N ALA A 94 15.07 2.08 1.86
CA ALA A 94 14.75 0.66 1.79
C ALA A 94 13.47 0.36 0.98
N ILE A 95 12.72 1.40 0.60
CA ILE A 95 11.38 1.31 0.01
C ILE A 95 11.42 1.47 -1.51
#